data_AF-A0A3D4PXJ4-F1
#
_entry.id   AF-A0A3D4PXJ4-F1
#
_cell.length_a   1.000
_cell.length_b   1.000
_cell.length_c   1.000
_cell.angle_alpha   90.00
_cell.angle_beta   90.00
_cell.angle_gamma   90.00
#
_symmetry.space_group_name_H-M   'P 1'
#
loop_
_entity.id
_entity.type
_entity.pdbx_description
1 polymer ?
#
loop_
_entity_poly.entity_id
_entity_poly.type
_entity_poly.pdbx_seq_one_letter_code
_entity_poly.pdbx_strand_id
1 'polypeptide(L)'
;MGLQPTPAGKIRTVNTAKFVMPERYDENFLKTARYVVSINGVPWGLAVDSVNQPITLMPDDVKWRSDRSKRPWLAGTVKDHMCALLDIPRIGQMLIEADKNFIPA
;
A
#
# COMPACT_ATOMS: atom_id res chain seq x y z
N MET A 1 5.09 -13.83 0.42
CA MET A 1 3.70 -13.34 0.48
C MET A 1 2.96 -13.78 -0.77
N GLY A 2 1.66 -14.01 -0.67
CA GLY A 2 0.91 -14.88 -1.60
C GLY A 2 -0.60 -14.61 -1.60
N LEU A 3 -1.42 -15.66 -1.66
CA LEU A 3 -2.88 -15.55 -1.70
C LEU A 3 -3.48 -15.64 -0.30
N GLN A 4 -4.29 -14.66 0.07
CA GLN A 4 -5.07 -14.65 1.30
C GLN A 4 -6.53 -14.99 0.97
N PRO A 5 -7.10 -16.08 1.53
CA PRO A 5 -8.53 -16.35 1.41
C PRO A 5 -9.33 -15.33 2.22
N THR A 6 -10.40 -14.81 1.62
CA THR A 6 -11.38 -13.94 2.28
C THR A 6 -12.80 -14.37 1.91
N PRO A 7 -13.85 -13.93 2.63
CA PRO A 7 -15.23 -14.19 2.26
C PRO A 7 -15.61 -13.68 0.85
N ALA A 8 -14.93 -12.64 0.36
CA ALA A 8 -15.15 -12.06 -0.97
C ALA A 8 -14.30 -12.72 -2.07
N GLY A 9 -13.55 -13.77 -1.76
CA GLY A 9 -12.64 -14.45 -2.68
C GLY A 9 -11.17 -14.38 -2.25
N LYS A 10 -10.27 -14.86 -3.12
CA LYS A 10 -8.83 -14.86 -2.85
C LYS A 10 -8.23 -13.51 -3.25
N ILE A 11 -7.56 -12.84 -2.32
CA ILE A 11 -6.82 -11.60 -2.59
C ILE A 11 -5.33 -11.89 -2.62
N ARG A 12 -4.62 -11.31 -3.60
CA ARG A 12 -3.15 -11.36 -3.64
C ARG A 12 -2.62 -10.35 -2.66
N THR A 13 -1.60 -10.72 -1.88
CA THR A 13 -1.09 -9.87 -0.81
C THR A 13 0.36 -9.48 -1.07
N VAL A 14 0.64 -8.18 -1.11
CA VAL A 14 1.99 -7.64 -1.31
C VAL A 14 2.64 -7.23 0.01
N ASN A 15 3.97 -7.39 0.10
CA ASN A 15 4.79 -6.91 1.20
C ASN A 15 4.85 -5.40 1.16
N THR A 16 4.01 -4.72 1.93
CA THR A 16 3.94 -3.25 1.89
C THR A 16 5.29 -2.64 2.24
N ALA A 17 5.95 -3.08 3.32
CA ALA A 17 7.25 -2.55 3.73
C ALA A 17 8.30 -2.66 2.60
N LYS A 18 8.41 -3.84 1.98
CA LYS A 18 9.34 -4.06 0.86
C LYS A 18 8.92 -3.33 -0.42
N PHE A 19 7.63 -3.13 -0.64
CA PHE A 19 7.08 -2.48 -1.84
C PHE A 19 7.27 -0.96 -1.80
N VAL A 20 6.99 -0.32 -0.66
CA VAL A 20 7.12 1.15 -0.53
C VAL A 20 8.52 1.58 -0.15
N MET A 21 9.23 0.84 0.70
CA MET A 21 10.55 1.23 1.20
C MET A 21 11.51 0.03 1.27
N PRO A 22 11.88 -0.57 0.13
CA PRO A 22 12.78 -1.73 0.09
C PRO A 22 14.11 -1.47 0.80
N GLU A 23 14.59 -0.21 0.78
CA GLU A 23 15.83 0.21 1.41
C GLU A 23 15.78 0.23 2.95
N ARG A 24 14.57 0.23 3.54
CA ARG A 24 14.35 0.20 4.99
C ARG A 24 13.67 -1.08 5.46
N TYR A 25 13.63 -2.10 4.60
CA TYR A 25 12.91 -3.33 4.89
C TYR A 25 13.58 -4.12 6.01
N ASP A 26 12.80 -4.49 7.03
CA ASP A 26 13.18 -5.44 8.07
C ASP A 26 12.47 -6.78 7.81
N GLU A 27 13.22 -7.89 7.83
CA GLU A 27 12.67 -9.24 7.67
C GLU A 27 11.68 -9.61 8.78
N ASN A 28 11.79 -9.01 9.96
CA ASN A 28 10.82 -9.18 11.05
C ASN A 28 9.40 -8.76 10.65
N PHE A 29 9.24 -7.94 9.62
CA PHE A 29 7.94 -7.61 9.06
C PHE A 29 7.09 -8.86 8.75
N LEU A 30 7.71 -9.95 8.29
CA LEU A 30 6.98 -11.20 8.01
C LEU A 30 6.36 -11.83 9.27
N LYS A 31 6.92 -11.57 10.45
CA LYS A 31 6.43 -12.05 11.73
C LYS A 31 5.39 -11.10 12.34
N THR A 32 5.46 -9.81 12.01
CA THR A 32 4.58 -8.77 12.57
C THR A 32 3.39 -8.45 11.69
N ALA A 33 3.44 -8.74 10.38
CA ALA A 33 2.33 -8.56 9.45
C ALA A 33 1.10 -9.36 9.91
N ARG A 34 0.04 -8.65 10.31
CA ARG A 34 -1.17 -9.23 10.93
C ARG A 34 -2.44 -8.89 10.19
N TYR A 35 -2.42 -7.85 9.36
CA TYR A 35 -3.59 -7.37 8.65
C TYR A 35 -3.32 -7.28 7.15
N VAL A 36 -4.38 -7.39 6.36
CA VAL A 36 -4.35 -7.11 4.93
C VAL A 36 -5.39 -6.05 4.63
N VAL A 37 -4.95 -4.90 4.12
CA VAL A 37 -5.82 -3.83 3.66
C VAL A 37 -6.14 -4.08 2.19
N SER A 38 -7.38 -4.48 1.89
CA SER A 38 -7.83 -4.71 0.51
C SER A 38 -7.93 -3.40 -0.27
N ILE A 39 -7.50 -3.41 -1.53
CA ILE A 39 -7.67 -2.27 -2.45
C ILE A 39 -9.00 -2.45 -3.18
N ASN A 40 -9.91 -1.48 -3.07
CA ASN A 40 -11.20 -1.56 -3.73
C ASN A 40 -11.03 -1.63 -5.26
N GLY A 41 -11.78 -2.52 -5.90
CA GLY A 41 -11.77 -2.72 -7.36
C GLY A 41 -10.53 -3.46 -7.90
N VAL A 42 -9.63 -3.95 -7.04
CA VAL A 42 -8.42 -4.68 -7.45
C VAL A 42 -8.28 -5.95 -6.60
N PRO A 43 -7.94 -7.13 -7.17
CA PRO A 43 -7.77 -8.37 -6.40
C PRO A 43 -6.43 -8.42 -5.64
N TRP A 44 -6.01 -7.28 -5.10
CA TRP A 44 -4.76 -7.08 -4.37
C TRP A 44 -5.02 -6.42 -3.01
N GLY A 45 -4.15 -6.72 -2.05
CA GLY A 45 -4.14 -6.14 -0.72
C GLY A 45 -2.73 -5.89 -0.20
N LEU A 46 -2.64 -4.92 0.71
CA LEU A 46 -1.41 -4.49 1.37
C LEU A 46 -1.30 -5.18 2.72
N ALA A 47 -0.28 -6.02 2.95
CA ALA A 47 -0.06 -6.51 4.30
C ALA A 47 0.49 -5.39 5.18
N VAL A 48 0.01 -5.28 6.41
CA VAL A 48 0.50 -4.31 7.39
C VAL A 48 0.62 -4.98 8.76
N ASP A 49 1.49 -4.44 9.60
CA ASP A 49 1.72 -4.94 10.97
C ASP A 49 0.61 -4.49 11.93
N SER A 50 0.08 -3.29 11.72
CA SER A 50 -0.87 -2.63 12.59
C SER A 50 -1.81 -1.72 11.80
N VAL A 51 -2.99 -1.43 12.38
CA VAL A 51 -3.95 -0.45 11.88
C VAL A 51 -4.27 0.50 13.03
N ASN A 52 -3.86 1.75 12.91
CA ASN A 52 -4.11 2.80 13.90
C ASN A 52 -5.48 3.45 13.70
N GLN A 53 -5.86 4.32 14.63
CA GLN A 53 -7.09 5.10 14.52
C GLN A 53 -7.08 5.99 13.27
N PRO A 54 -8.23 6.16 12.60
CA PRO A 54 -8.34 7.10 11.50
C PRO A 54 -8.09 8.53 12.00
N ILE A 55 -7.38 9.30 11.20
CA ILE A 55 -7.16 10.73 11.42
C ILE A 55 -7.79 11.52 10.28
N THR A 56 -8.29 12.72 10.59
CA THR A 56 -8.74 13.68 9.56
C THR A 56 -7.56 14.56 9.19
N LEU A 57 -7.32 14.72 7.88
CA LEU A 57 -6.28 15.59 7.34
C LEU A 57 -6.94 16.64 6.44
N MET A 58 -6.49 17.89 6.57
CA MET A 58 -6.76 18.96 5.62
C MET A 58 -5.72 18.92 4.49
N PRO A 59 -6.03 19.44 3.29
CA PRO A 59 -5.07 19.52 2.19
C PRO A 59 -3.77 20.24 2.58
N ASP A 60 -3.85 21.24 3.45
CA ASP A 60 -2.69 21.99 3.94
C ASP A 60 -1.86 21.22 4.97
N ASP A 61 -2.35 20.11 5.53
CA ASP A 61 -1.57 19.24 6.43
C ASP A 61 -0.61 18.34 5.65
N VAL A 62 -0.71 18.35 4.31
CA VAL A 62 0.04 17.47 3.41
C VAL A 62 0.99 18.30 2.57
N LYS A 63 2.27 17.94 2.61
CA LYS A 63 3.22 18.33 1.57
C LYS A 63 3.01 17.43 0.36
N TRP A 64 2.16 17.87 -0.56
CA TRP A 64 1.90 17.16 -1.81
C TRP A 64 3.16 17.05 -2.65
N ARG A 65 3.32 15.93 -3.36
CA ARG A 65 4.42 15.79 -4.31
C ARG A 65 4.23 16.71 -5.51
N SER A 66 5.33 17.20 -6.06
CA SER A 66 5.36 17.93 -7.34
C SER A 66 5.80 17.04 -8.52
N ASP A 67 6.69 16.07 -8.28
CA ASP A 67 7.19 15.14 -9.29
C ASP A 67 6.83 13.68 -8.91
N ARG A 68 6.42 12.90 -9.92
CA ARG A 68 5.99 11.50 -9.79
C ARG A 68 7.10 10.47 -10.04
N SER A 69 8.36 10.91 -10.22
CA SER A 69 9.48 10.06 -10.61
C SER A 69 9.73 8.82 -9.73
N LYS A 70 10.54 8.93 -8.67
CA LYS A 70 11.12 7.77 -7.97
C LYS A 70 10.14 6.98 -7.10
N ARG A 71 9.05 7.61 -6.65
CA ARG A 71 8.04 7.01 -5.76
C ARG A 71 6.64 7.28 -6.33
N PRO A 72 6.25 6.61 -7.43
CA PRO A 72 4.95 6.86 -8.09
C PRO A 72 3.76 6.57 -7.16
N TRP A 73 3.92 5.71 -6.16
CA TRP A 73 2.94 5.38 -5.11
C TRP A 73 2.77 6.45 -4.01
N LEU A 74 3.65 7.45 -3.92
CA LEU A 74 3.60 8.48 -2.86
C LEU A 74 2.75 9.66 -3.32
N ALA A 75 1.63 9.95 -2.68
CA ALA A 75 0.81 11.15 -2.95
C ALA A 75 1.40 12.41 -2.29
N GLY A 76 1.99 12.26 -1.10
CA GLY A 76 2.57 13.35 -0.33
C GLY A 76 3.10 12.88 1.02
N THR A 77 3.54 13.82 1.84
CA THR A 77 3.99 13.57 3.21
C THR A 77 3.16 14.39 4.18
N VAL A 78 2.57 13.75 5.18
CA VAL A 78 1.84 14.41 6.25
C VAL A 78 2.84 15.18 7.12
N LYS A 79 2.63 16.48 7.32
CA LYS A 79 3.60 17.39 7.94
C LYS A 79 3.87 17.03 9.40
N ASP A 80 2.82 16.83 10.19
CA ASP A 80 2.92 16.68 11.65
C ASP A 80 3.37 15.29 12.10
N HIS A 81 3.03 14.27 11.32
CA HIS A 81 3.32 12.87 11.65
C HIS A 81 4.45 12.26 10.83
N MET A 82 4.96 12.99 9.83
CA MET A 82 5.94 12.52 8.84
C MET A 82 5.54 11.18 8.17
N CYS A 83 4.23 10.87 8.15
CA CYS A 83 3.71 9.69 7.50
C CYS A 83 3.66 9.90 5.98
N ALA A 84 3.97 8.85 5.23
CA ALA A 84 3.75 8.84 3.80
C ALA A 84 2.25 8.73 3.51
N LEU A 85 1.70 9.65 2.72
CA LEU A 85 0.36 9.53 2.16
C LEU A 85 0.45 8.71 0.87
N LEU A 86 -0.24 7.58 0.83
CA LEU A 86 -0.20 6.64 -0.29
C LEU A 86 -1.24 7.00 -1.38
N ASP A 87 -0.81 6.98 -2.64
CA ASP A 87 -1.68 7.08 -3.83
C ASP A 87 -2.25 5.68 -4.15
N ILE A 88 -3.36 5.31 -3.50
CA ILE A 88 -3.96 3.97 -3.60
C ILE A 88 -4.32 3.59 -5.04
N PRO A 89 -4.94 4.47 -5.88
CA PRO A 89 -5.17 4.16 -7.29
C PRO A 89 -3.88 3.82 -8.03
N ARG A 90 -2.79 4.58 -7.81
CA ARG A 90 -1.52 4.30 -8.48
C ARG A 90 -0.89 2.99 -7.99
N ILE A 91 -0.97 2.69 -6.70
CA ILE A 91 -0.53 1.38 -6.16
C ILE A 91 -1.30 0.24 -6.83
N GLY A 92 -2.62 0.35 -6.93
CA GLY A 92 -3.46 -0.66 -7.59
C GLY A 92 -3.03 -0.92 -9.04
N GLN A 93 -2.79 0.15 -9.81
CA GLN A 93 -2.26 0.04 -11.17
C GLN A 93 -0.90 -0.65 -11.21
N MET A 94 0.05 -0.24 -10.37
CA MET A 94 1.39 -0.84 -10.33
C MET A 94 1.34 -2.34 -9.99
N LEU A 95 0.44 -2.76 -9.09
CA LEU A 95 0.26 -4.16 -8.74
C LEU A 95 -0.34 -4.97 -9.89
N ILE A 96 -1.32 -4.41 -10.60
CA ILE A 96 -1.89 -5.02 -11.81
C ILE A 96 -0.82 -5.14 -12.90
N GLU A 97 -0.08 -4.07 -13.18
CA GLU A 97 0.99 -4.04 -14.20
C GLU A 97 2.10 -5.07 -13.89
N ALA A 98 2.44 -5.27 -12.62
CA ALA A 98 3.42 -6.26 -12.18
C ALA A 98 2.87 -7.71 -12.20
N ASP A 99 1.55 -7.88 -12.23
CA ASP A 99 0.87 -9.15 -12.16
C ASP A 99 0.67 -9.77 -13.54
N LYS A 100 1.62 -10.60 -13.97
CA LYS A 100 1.55 -11.32 -15.25
C LYS A 100 0.35 -12.28 -15.38
N ASN A 101 -0.29 -12.61 -14.27
CA ASN A 101 -1.44 -13.52 -14.22
C ASN A 101 -2.74 -12.78 -13.93
N PHE A 102 -2.77 -11.45 -14.01
CA PHE A 102 -3.98 -10.68 -13.86
C PHE A 102 -4.86 -10.85 -15.09
N ILE A 103 -6.12 -11.21 -14.86
CA ILE A 103 -7.15 -11.30 -15.89
C ILE A 103 -8.22 -10.27 -15.48
N PRO A 104 -8.45 -9.22 -16.28
CA PRO A 104 -9.55 -8.29 -16.03
C PRO A 104 -10.87 -9.07 -15.96
N ALA A 105 -11.74 -8.69 -15.00
CA ALA A 105 -13.09 -9.21 -14.90
C ALA A 105 -13.99 -8.68 -16.03
#